data_AF-A0AA88UAS3-F1
#
_entry.id   AF-A0AA88UAS3-F1
#
_cell.length_a   1.000
_cell.length_b   1.000
_cell.length_c   1.000
_cell.angle_alpha   90.00
_cell.angle_beta   90.00
_cell.angle_gamma   90.00
#
_symmetry.space_group_name_H-M   'P 1'
#
loop_
_entity.id
_entity.type
_entity.pdbx_description
1 polymer ?
#
loop_
_entity_poly.entity_id
_entity_poly.type
_entity_poly.pdbx_seq_one_letter_code
_entity_poly.pdbx_strand_id
1 'polypeptide(L)'
;MTSRGGSDQPPQRRIMRTQTAENLGKSAFDSEVVPSSLVEIAPILRAANEVDLSNPRVTYLCRFHAFEKAHRLDPTCHGHGVRQFKTAILQRLERENAPTLMGRVERSDAREMQSFYQHFYKKYIQALQNAAHKIDRSGDYGIPMDIGSTILP
;
A
#
# COMPACT_ATOMS: atom_id res chain seq x y z
N MET A 1 56.14 35.57 32.67
CA MET A 1 55.43 35.85 31.41
C MET A 1 55.68 34.67 30.47
N THR A 2 54.67 33.89 30.13
CA THR A 2 54.52 32.99 28.94
C THR A 2 53.23 32.18 29.15
N SER A 3 52.09 32.69 28.69
CA SER A 3 51.44 32.44 27.40
C SER A 3 50.67 31.11 27.33
N ARG A 4 49.34 31.30 27.31
CA ARG A 4 48.23 30.35 27.07
C ARG A 4 48.41 29.51 25.81
N GLY A 5 47.97 28.25 25.87
CA GLY A 5 47.70 27.41 24.71
C GLY A 5 46.58 26.43 25.05
N GLY A 6 45.33 26.92 25.06
CA GLY A 6 44.15 26.08 25.20
C GLY A 6 43.84 25.39 23.87
N SER A 7 43.76 24.07 23.88
CA SER A 7 43.29 23.26 22.75
C SER A 7 41.77 23.17 22.81
N ASP A 8 41.09 24.08 22.11
CA ASP A 8 39.64 24.00 21.86
C ASP A 8 39.36 22.88 20.84
N GLN A 9 38.96 21.72 21.34
CA GLN A 9 38.43 20.63 20.52
C GLN A 9 36.92 20.88 20.31
N PRO A 10 36.43 21.05 19.06
CA PRO A 10 35.02 21.31 18.83
C PRO A 10 34.18 20.07 19.21
N PRO A 11 33.00 20.25 19.82
CA PRO A 11 32.17 19.14 20.24
C PRO A 11 31.70 18.37 19.01
N GLN A 12 32.04 17.08 18.96
CA GLN A 12 31.48 16.14 18.00
C GLN A 12 29.95 16.20 18.12
N ARG A 13 29.31 16.87 17.16
CA ARG A 13 27.86 16.83 16.96
C ARG A 13 27.51 15.37 16.69
N ARG A 14 27.12 14.67 17.74
CA ARG A 14 26.51 13.34 17.67
C ARG A 14 25.29 13.48 16.77
N ILE A 15 25.43 13.07 15.51
CA ILE A 15 24.32 12.99 14.57
C ILE A 15 23.33 12.01 15.19
N MET A 16 22.29 12.53 15.83
CA MET A 16 21.16 11.72 16.22
C MET A 16 20.55 11.20 14.93
N ARG A 17 20.59 9.89 14.73
CA ARG A 17 19.88 9.22 13.63
C ARG A 17 18.43 9.67 13.71
N THR A 18 18.03 10.54 12.78
CA THR A 18 16.66 11.02 12.65
C THR A 18 15.75 9.80 12.47
N GLN A 19 14.71 9.67 13.29
CA GLN A 19 13.69 8.62 13.22
C GLN A 19 12.78 8.78 11.98
N THR A 20 13.34 9.20 10.84
CA THR A 20 12.63 9.39 9.57
C THR A 20 12.35 8.04 8.91
N ALA A 21 13.19 7.02 9.13
CA ALA A 21 13.01 5.71 8.52
C ALA A 21 11.75 4.98 9.02
N GLU A 22 11.43 5.07 10.32
CA GLU A 22 10.23 4.42 10.87
C GLU A 22 8.93 5.12 10.45
N ASN A 23 8.93 6.45 10.32
CA ASN A 23 7.77 7.19 9.83
C ASN A 23 7.57 7.02 8.31
N LEU A 24 8.65 7.02 7.53
CA LEU A 24 8.59 6.77 6.09
C LEU A 24 8.11 5.35 5.77
N GLY A 25 8.46 4.35 6.58
CA GLY A 25 7.97 2.98 6.42
C GLY A 25 6.46 2.83 6.64
N LYS A 26 5.87 3.65 7.54
CA LYS A 26 4.41 3.69 7.74
C LYS A 26 3.71 4.28 6.52
N SER A 27 4.26 5.35 5.95
CA SER A 27 3.67 6.05 4.80
C SER A 27 4.04 5.48 3.42
N ALA A 28 4.99 4.54 3.33
CA ALA A 28 5.47 4.00 2.05
C ALA A 28 4.38 3.29 1.24
N PHE A 29 3.28 2.88 1.90
CA PHE A 29 2.12 2.29 1.26
C PHE A 29 0.91 3.24 1.19
N ASP A 30 1.02 4.45 1.75
CA ASP A 30 0.02 5.49 1.53
C ASP A 30 0.15 5.93 0.08
N SER A 31 -0.94 5.81 -0.67
CA SER A 31 -0.93 6.04 -2.13
C SER A 31 -0.59 7.48 -2.52
N GLU A 32 -0.55 8.39 -1.54
CA GLU A 32 -0.12 9.78 -1.65
C GLU A 32 1.42 9.95 -1.72
N VAL A 33 2.18 8.89 -1.42
CA VAL A 33 3.66 8.93 -1.32
C VAL A 33 4.36 8.25 -2.51
N VAL A 34 3.59 7.82 -3.52
CA VAL A 34 4.14 7.16 -4.72
C VAL A 34 4.84 8.20 -5.62
N PRO A 35 6.14 8.03 -5.94
CA PRO A 35 6.84 8.91 -6.88
C PRO A 35 6.13 9.00 -8.24
N SER A 36 6.19 10.17 -8.89
CA SER A 36 5.46 10.41 -10.15
C SER A 36 5.83 9.43 -11.26
N SER A 37 7.10 9.00 -11.34
CA SER A 37 7.57 7.99 -12.29
C SER A 37 7.05 6.58 -12.02
N LEU A 38 6.41 6.35 -10.87
CA LEU A 38 5.87 5.07 -10.43
C LEU A 38 4.35 5.08 -10.23
N VAL A 39 3.63 6.10 -10.71
CA VAL A 39 2.18 6.26 -10.50
C VAL A 39 1.36 5.01 -10.90
N GLU A 40 1.86 4.24 -11.85
CA GLU A 40 1.31 2.96 -12.30
C GLU A 40 1.16 1.86 -11.24
N ILE A 41 1.86 1.96 -10.10
CA ILE A 41 1.73 1.00 -8.99
C ILE A 41 0.71 1.46 -7.94
N ALA A 42 0.29 2.73 -7.96
CA ALA A 42 -0.61 3.30 -6.97
C ALA A 42 -1.96 2.56 -6.86
N PRO A 43 -2.60 2.09 -7.96
CA PRO A 43 -3.82 1.28 -7.86
C PRO A 43 -3.61 -0.02 -7.07
N ILE A 44 -2.45 -0.66 -7.20
CA ILE A 44 -2.12 -1.90 -6.50
C ILE A 44 -1.98 -1.63 -5.00
N LEU A 45 -1.32 -0.52 -4.64
CA LEU A 45 -1.15 -0.12 -3.23
C LEU A 45 -2.48 0.28 -2.58
N ARG A 46 -3.35 1.00 -3.30
CA ARG A 46 -4.72 1.30 -2.82
C ARG A 46 -5.51 0.04 -2.53
N ALA A 47 -5.54 -0.89 -3.50
CA ALA A 47 -6.23 -2.17 -3.34
C ALA A 47 -5.65 -2.98 -2.16
N ALA A 48 -4.33 -2.98 -1.97
CA ALA A 48 -3.70 -3.65 -0.84
C ALA A 48 -4.17 -3.06 0.52
N ASN A 49 -4.31 -1.74 0.61
CA ASN A 49 -4.77 -1.07 1.82
C ASN A 49 -6.25 -1.37 2.13
N GLU A 50 -7.09 -1.57 1.12
CA GLU A 50 -8.49 -1.99 1.30
C GLU A 50 -8.61 -3.41 1.86
N VAL A 51 -7.64 -4.28 1.58
CA VAL A 51 -7.63 -5.69 2.03
C VAL A 51 -7.01 -5.87 3.42
N ASP A 52 -6.10 -4.97 3.85
CA ASP A 52 -5.07 -5.13 4.90
C ASP A 52 -5.45 -6.02 6.09
N LEU A 53 -6.58 -5.75 6.73
CA LEU A 53 -6.99 -6.45 7.96
C LEU A 53 -7.69 -7.78 7.73
N SER A 54 -8.29 -8.00 6.56
CA SER A 54 -9.11 -9.18 6.28
C SER A 54 -8.30 -10.37 5.79
N ASN A 55 -7.22 -10.12 5.03
CA ASN A 55 -6.38 -11.15 4.42
C ASN A 55 -4.91 -10.72 4.43
N PRO A 56 -4.21 -10.80 5.57
CA PRO A 56 -2.85 -10.26 5.72
C PRO A 56 -1.84 -10.82 4.71
N ARG A 57 -1.95 -12.11 4.37
CA ARG A 57 -1.04 -12.72 3.37
C ARG A 57 -1.28 -12.18 1.96
N VAL A 58 -2.55 -11.98 1.57
CA VAL A 58 -2.90 -11.39 0.28
C VAL A 58 -2.38 -9.96 0.18
N THR A 59 -2.55 -9.17 1.24
CA THR A 59 -2.03 -7.80 1.31
C THR A 59 -0.52 -7.75 1.12
N TYR A 60 0.22 -8.61 1.82
CA TYR A 60 1.67 -8.74 1.67
C TYR A 60 2.06 -9.01 0.21
N LEU A 61 1.39 -9.97 -0.43
CA LEU A 61 1.66 -10.35 -1.82
C LEU A 61 1.34 -9.22 -2.81
N CYS A 62 0.27 -8.44 -2.60
CA CYS A 62 -0.02 -7.25 -3.40
C CYS A 62 1.07 -6.18 -3.26
N ARG A 63 1.54 -5.92 -2.02
CA ARG A 63 2.63 -4.98 -1.75
C ARG A 63 3.95 -5.45 -2.39
N PHE A 64 4.24 -6.75 -2.32
CA PHE A 64 5.40 -7.35 -2.97
C PHE A 64 5.34 -7.19 -4.50
N HIS A 65 4.17 -7.46 -5.10
CA HIS A 65 3.97 -7.26 -6.53
C HIS A 65 4.14 -5.79 -6.96
N ALA A 66 3.66 -4.84 -6.15
CA ALA A 66 3.86 -3.42 -6.40
C ALA A 66 5.36 -3.05 -6.38
N PHE A 67 6.14 -3.61 -5.46
CA PHE A 67 7.59 -3.45 -5.41
C PHE A 67 8.28 -3.99 -6.68
N GLU A 68 7.95 -5.21 -7.11
CA GLU A 68 8.51 -5.79 -8.34
C GLU A 68 8.14 -4.96 -9.58
N LYS A 69 6.89 -4.48 -9.66
CA LYS A 69 6.45 -3.59 -10.75
C LYS A 69 7.25 -2.28 -10.71
N ALA A 70 7.44 -1.69 -9.54
CA ALA A 70 8.27 -0.49 -9.39
C ALA A 70 9.72 -0.72 -9.82
N HIS A 71 10.29 -1.89 -9.50
CA HIS A 71 11.64 -2.26 -9.95
C HIS A 71 11.72 -2.35 -11.47
N ARG A 72 10.73 -2.95 -12.14
CA ARG A 72 10.66 -3.02 -13.61
C ARG A 72 10.48 -1.65 -14.27
N LEU A 73 9.70 -0.76 -13.68
CA LEU A 73 9.44 0.59 -14.22
C LEU A 73 10.68 1.51 -14.17
N ASP A 74 11.51 1.40 -13.13
CA ASP A 74 12.76 2.18 -13.02
C ASP A 74 13.88 1.35 -12.37
N PRO A 75 14.50 0.40 -13.09
CA PRO A 75 15.50 -0.51 -12.52
C PRO A 75 16.69 0.23 -11.89
N THR A 76 17.06 1.35 -12.50
CA THR A 76 18.19 2.20 -12.14
C THR A 76 17.92 3.17 -10.99
N CYS A 77 16.65 3.37 -10.61
CA CYS A 77 16.21 4.30 -9.57
C CYS A 77 16.60 5.77 -9.85
N HIS A 78 16.45 6.24 -11.09
CA HIS A 78 16.79 7.61 -11.49
C HIS A 78 15.72 8.64 -11.12
N GLY A 79 14.47 8.22 -10.95
CA GLY A 79 13.39 9.15 -10.57
C GLY A 79 13.57 9.73 -9.16
N HIS A 80 13.20 11.00 -8.99
CA HIS A 80 13.25 11.67 -7.69
C HIS A 80 12.45 10.87 -6.65
N GLY A 81 13.10 10.51 -5.53
CA GLY A 81 12.46 9.77 -4.44
C GLY A 81 12.29 8.26 -4.67
N VAL A 82 12.57 7.73 -5.87
CA VAL A 82 12.33 6.31 -6.21
C VAL A 82 13.15 5.36 -5.35
N ARG A 83 14.42 5.68 -5.11
CA ARG A 83 15.31 4.84 -4.28
C ARG A 83 14.79 4.78 -2.84
N GLN A 84 14.46 5.94 -2.25
CA GLN A 84 13.93 6.03 -0.89
C GLN A 84 12.63 5.25 -0.76
N PHE A 85 11.73 5.43 -1.74
CA PHE A 85 10.45 4.72 -1.80
C PHE A 85 10.64 3.19 -1.87
N LYS A 86 11.47 2.69 -2.80
CA LYS A 86 11.77 1.26 -2.93
C LYS A 86 12.41 0.68 -1.67
N THR A 87 13.34 1.40 -1.06
CA THR A 87 13.97 0.98 0.20
C THR A 87 12.94 0.89 1.32
N ALA A 88 12.05 1.87 1.46
CA ALA A 88 11.03 1.88 2.50
C ALA A 88 10.03 0.72 2.33
N ILE A 89 9.57 0.46 1.11
CA ILE A 89 8.71 -0.69 0.81
C ILE A 89 9.42 -2.01 1.11
N LEU A 90 10.67 -2.18 0.66
CA LEU A 90 11.43 -3.40 0.89
C LEU A 90 11.61 -3.71 2.38
N GLN A 91 12.02 -2.71 3.18
CA GLN A 91 12.17 -2.85 4.62
C GLN A 91 10.88 -3.28 5.31
N ARG A 92 9.73 -2.80 4.83
CA ARG A 92 8.44 -3.18 5.39
C ARG A 92 8.00 -4.58 4.96
N LEU A 93 8.25 -4.95 3.71
CA LEU A 93 8.03 -6.32 3.23
C LEU A 93 8.86 -7.33 4.03
N GLU A 94 10.13 -7.05 4.30
CA GLU A 94 10.98 -7.92 5.12
C GLU A 94 10.39 -8.16 6.52
N ARG A 95 9.82 -7.11 7.14
CA ARG A 95 9.18 -7.19 8.46
C ARG A 95 7.85 -7.96 8.42
N GLU A 96 7.06 -7.78 7.37
CA GLU A 96 5.70 -8.35 7.26
C GLU A 96 5.71 -9.80 6.73
N ASN A 97 6.80 -10.26 6.10
CA ASN A 97 6.82 -11.58 5.45
C ASN A 97 6.59 -12.74 6.43
N ALA A 98 7.39 -12.84 7.49
CA ALA A 98 7.29 -13.93 8.45
C ALA A 98 5.92 -14.02 9.16
N PRO A 99 5.37 -12.93 9.74
CA PRO A 99 4.08 -12.99 10.43
C PRO A 99 2.92 -13.31 9.47
N THR A 100 2.93 -12.75 8.25
CA THR A 100 1.88 -13.05 7.26
C THR A 100 1.98 -14.47 6.71
N LEU A 101 3.18 -15.01 6.58
CA LEU A 101 3.40 -16.40 6.18
C LEU A 101 2.96 -17.38 7.28
N MET A 102 3.21 -17.06 8.55
CA MET A 102 2.75 -17.87 9.68
C MET A 102 1.22 -17.89 9.79
N GLY A 103 0.56 -16.76 9.51
CA GLY A 103 -0.89 -16.64 9.47
C GLY A 103 -1.55 -17.12 8.16
N ARG A 104 -0.79 -17.75 7.25
CA ARG A 104 -1.32 -18.23 5.97
C ARG A 104 -2.28 -19.40 6.21
N VAL A 105 -3.45 -19.33 5.58
CA VAL A 105 -4.51 -20.34 5.67
C VAL A 105 -4.32 -21.40 4.58
N GLU A 106 -3.94 -20.96 3.39
CA GLU A 106 -3.78 -21.85 2.23
C GLU A 106 -2.40 -22.51 2.17
N ARG A 107 -2.32 -23.58 1.37
CA ARG A 107 -1.07 -24.35 1.21
C ARG A 107 0.03 -23.60 0.46
N SER A 108 -0.33 -22.57 -0.30
CA SER A 108 0.60 -21.75 -1.06
C SER A 108 0.04 -20.34 -1.28
N ASP A 109 0.94 -19.41 -1.61
CA ASP A 109 0.57 -18.02 -1.90
C ASP A 109 -0.33 -17.90 -3.14
N ALA A 110 -0.12 -18.76 -4.14
CA ALA A 110 -1.00 -18.83 -5.30
C ALA A 110 -2.43 -19.24 -4.93
N ARG A 111 -2.58 -20.14 -3.95
CA ARG A 111 -3.89 -20.57 -3.46
C ARG A 111 -4.54 -19.50 -2.58
N GLU A 112 -3.78 -18.78 -1.74
CA GLU A 112 -4.29 -17.58 -1.03
C GLU A 112 -4.94 -16.59 -1.99
N MET A 113 -4.22 -16.23 -3.06
CA MET A 113 -4.71 -15.31 -4.08
C MET A 113 -5.95 -15.84 -4.78
N GLN A 114 -5.97 -17.14 -5.13
CA GLN A 114 -7.10 -17.76 -5.80
C GLN A 114 -8.36 -17.77 -4.91
N SER A 115 -8.23 -18.22 -3.66
CA SER A 115 -9.33 -18.30 -2.69
C SER A 115 -9.88 -16.90 -2.39
N PHE A 116 -9.00 -15.91 -2.20
CA PHE A 116 -9.38 -14.51 -2.05
C PHE A 116 -10.19 -14.01 -3.26
N TYR A 117 -9.70 -14.22 -4.48
CA TYR A 117 -10.38 -13.76 -5.69
C TYR A 117 -11.75 -14.41 -5.86
N GLN A 118 -11.87 -15.72 -5.61
CA GLN A 118 -13.16 -16.42 -5.66
C GLN A 118 -14.16 -15.87 -4.64
N HIS A 119 -13.71 -15.62 -3.41
CA HIS A 119 -14.56 -15.04 -2.37
C HIS A 119 -15.00 -13.63 -2.75
N PHE A 120 -14.07 -12.79 -3.19
CA PHE A 120 -14.33 -11.41 -3.60
C PHE A 120 -15.32 -11.35 -4.78
N TYR A 121 -15.11 -12.16 -5.81
CA TYR A 121 -15.98 -12.23 -6.99
C TYR A 121 -17.43 -12.58 -6.61
N LYS A 122 -17.62 -13.63 -5.80
CA LYS A 122 -18.95 -14.05 -5.35
C LYS A 122 -19.64 -12.99 -4.50
N LYS A 123 -18.88 -12.37 -3.59
CA LYS A 123 -19.43 -11.41 -2.62
C LYS A 123 -19.86 -10.10 -3.27
N TYR A 124 -19.05 -9.56 -4.18
CA TYR A 124 -19.27 -8.21 -4.70
C TYR A 124 -19.75 -8.23 -6.16
N ILE A 125 -19.05 -8.94 -7.05
CA ILE A 125 -19.35 -8.87 -8.49
C ILE A 125 -20.64 -9.62 -8.82
N GLN A 126 -20.76 -10.87 -8.36
CA GLN A 126 -21.95 -11.68 -8.60
C GLN A 126 -23.19 -11.07 -7.93
N ALA A 127 -23.03 -10.52 -6.72
CA ALA A 127 -24.12 -9.83 -6.03
C ALA A 127 -24.63 -8.61 -6.81
N LEU A 128 -23.72 -7.79 -7.37
CA LEU A 128 -24.08 -6.65 -8.22
C LEU A 128 -24.76 -7.08 -9.52
N GLN A 129 -24.24 -8.11 -10.20
CA GLN A 129 -24.87 -8.65 -11.41
C GLN A 129 -26.28 -9.17 -11.13
N ASN A 130 -26.46 -9.87 -10.00
CA ASN A 130 -27.77 -10.34 -9.58
C ASN A 130 -28.74 -9.20 -9.24
N ALA A 131 -28.25 -8.11 -8.63
CA ALA A 131 -29.06 -6.93 -8.35
C ALA A 131 -29.47 -6.20 -9.63
N ALA A 132 -28.54 -6.00 -10.57
CA ALA A 132 -28.82 -5.40 -11.87
C ALA A 132 -29.83 -6.23 -12.68
N HIS A 133 -29.66 -7.55 -12.73
CA HIS A 133 -30.61 -8.45 -13.39
C HIS A 133 -32.00 -8.42 -12.72
N LYS A 134 -32.08 -8.21 -11.40
CA LYS A 134 -33.38 -8.07 -10.72
C LYS A 134 -34.10 -6.79 -11.15
N ILE A 135 -33.40 -5.66 -11.25
CA ILE A 135 -33.94 -4.37 -11.69
C ILE A 135 -34.47 -4.47 -13.13
N ASP A 136 -33.68 -5.07 -14.02
CA ASP A 136 -34.05 -5.27 -15.43
C ASP A 136 -35.29 -6.17 -15.58
N ARG A 137 -35.39 -7.24 -14.76
CA ARG A 137 -36.54 -8.14 -14.76
C ARG A 137 -37.79 -7.53 -14.11
N SER A 138 -37.66 -6.64 -13.12
CA SER A 138 -38.80 -5.95 -12.51
C SER A 138 -39.35 -4.81 -13.37
N GLY A 139 -38.69 -4.45 -14.47
CA GLY A 139 -39.12 -3.39 -15.39
C GLY A 139 -39.16 -2.00 -14.75
N ASP A 140 -38.51 -1.83 -13.59
CA ASP A 140 -38.50 -0.58 -12.83
C ASP A 140 -37.41 0.34 -13.38
N TYR A 141 -37.66 0.88 -14.58
CA TYR A 141 -36.88 1.98 -15.17
C TYR A 141 -37.43 3.33 -14.68
N GLY A 142 -37.86 3.40 -13.42
CA GLY A 142 -38.20 4.67 -12.78
C GLY A 142 -36.95 5.54 -12.72
N ILE A 143 -36.85 6.50 -13.65
CA ILE A 143 -35.86 7.57 -13.60
C ILE A 143 -35.97 8.21 -12.21
N PRO A 144 -34.88 8.31 -11.42
CA PRO A 144 -34.90 9.16 -10.25
C PRO A 144 -34.92 10.61 -10.73
N MET A 145 -36.11 11.11 -11.05
CA MET A 145 -36.39 12.54 -11.03
C MET A 145 -36.38 12.92 -9.55
N ASP A 146 -35.19 13.30 -9.08
CA ASP A 146 -34.90 14.32 -8.07
C ASP A 146 -33.77 13.88 -7.11
N ILE A 147 -32.53 14.20 -7.48
CA ILE A 147 -31.33 14.06 -6.63
C ILE A 147 -31.19 15.34 -5.77
N GLY A 148 -32.30 15.76 -5.14
CA GLY A 148 -32.47 17.15 -4.73
C GLY A 148 -32.97 17.40 -3.31
N SER A 149 -33.03 16.44 -2.38
CA SER A 149 -33.56 16.82 -1.05
C SER A 149 -33.27 15.95 0.19
N THR A 150 -32.42 14.92 0.18
CA THR A 150 -32.33 14.06 1.39
C THR A 150 -30.92 13.66 1.81
N ILE A 151 -30.02 14.65 1.93
CA ILE A 151 -28.90 14.55 2.88
C ILE A 151 -28.91 15.80 3.77
N LEU A 152 -29.64 15.71 4.89
CA LEU A 152 -29.33 16.17 6.26
C LEU A 152 -30.59 15.94 7.13
N PRO A 153 -30.49 15.65 8.44
CA PRO A 153 -29.33 15.79 9.34
C PRO A 153 -28.61 14.47 9.68
#